data_AF-A0A6I8N3M1-F1
#
_entry.id   AF-A0A6I8N3M1-F1
#
_cell.length_a   1.000
_cell.length_b   1.000
_cell.length_c   1.000
_cell.angle_alpha   90.00
_cell.angle_beta   90.00
_cell.angle_gamma   90.00
#
_symmetry.space_group_name_H-M   'P 1'
#
loop_
_entity.id
_entity.type
_entity.pdbx_description
1 polymer ?
#
loop_
_entity_poly.entity_id
_entity_poly.type
_entity_poly.pdbx_seq_one_letter_code
_entity_poly.pdbx_strand_id
1 'polypeptide(L)'
;MKDRLEQLKARQLTEDDDSEDVEIAIDNTAFMDEFFSEIEETRLNIDKISSSVEEAKKLYSIILSAPIPESKTKDDLEKLTAEIKKTANSVRNRLKSMERHIEQDEVRSSADMRIRKSQHSVLSRKFVEVMTKYNEAQVDFRERSKGRIQRQLEITGKNTTDEELEEMLESGNPAIFTSGIIDSQISKQALSEIEGRHKDIVRLESSIKELHDMFVDIAMLVENQKMIIIIVIVVVSLCLLALIIGLSVGLK
;
A
#
# COMPACT_ATOMS: atom_id res chain seq x y z
N MET A 1 24.52 -17.23 -28.03
CA MET A 1 24.29 -17.01 -29.47
C MET A 1 25.58 -16.50 -30.08
N LYS A 2 26.04 -17.05 -31.21
CA LYS A 2 27.24 -16.54 -31.90
C LYS A 2 26.83 -15.29 -32.68
N ASP A 3 27.58 -14.21 -32.52
CA ASP A 3 27.39 -12.97 -33.26
C ASP A 3 27.56 -13.22 -34.77
N ARG A 4 26.56 -12.81 -35.56
CA ARG A 4 26.48 -12.97 -37.01
C ARG A 4 26.40 -11.63 -37.73
N LEU A 5 26.60 -10.52 -37.02
CA LEU A 5 26.47 -9.17 -37.55
C LEU A 5 27.43 -8.92 -38.72
N GLU A 6 28.66 -9.43 -38.64
CA GLU A 6 29.65 -9.31 -39.71
C GLU A 6 29.28 -10.11 -40.96
N GLN A 7 28.65 -11.29 -40.81
CA GLN A 7 28.20 -12.11 -41.94
C GLN A 7 27.04 -11.44 -42.69
N LEU A 8 26.20 -10.68 -41.99
CA LEU A 8 25.11 -9.93 -42.59
C LEU A 8 25.63 -8.69 -43.34
N LYS A 9 26.59 -7.96 -42.77
CA LYS A 9 27.24 -6.82 -43.44
C LYS A 9 28.00 -7.22 -44.69
N ALA A 10 28.69 -8.37 -44.66
CA ALA A 10 29.42 -8.87 -45.82
C ALA A 10 28.50 -9.26 -46.98
N ARG A 11 27.28 -9.72 -46.68
CA ARG A 11 26.29 -10.14 -47.69
C ARG A 11 25.58 -8.95 -48.35
N GLN A 12 25.38 -7.85 -47.61
CA GLN A 12 24.83 -6.61 -48.15
C GLN A 12 25.74 -5.91 -49.17
N LEU A 13 27.06 -6.16 -49.12
CA LEU A 13 28.02 -5.56 -50.04
C LEU A 13 28.19 -6.34 -51.35
N THR A 14 27.57 -7.52 -51.48
CA THR A 14 27.74 -8.43 -52.63
C THR A 14 26.50 -8.55 -53.53
N GLU A 15 25.38 -7.92 -53.17
CA GLU A 15 24.16 -7.90 -53.97
C GLU A 15 24.01 -6.50 -54.58
N ASP A 16 24.33 -6.38 -55.87
CA ASP A 16 24.05 -5.20 -56.69
C ASP A 16 22.52 -5.00 -56.78
N ASP A 17 22.07 -3.86 -56.23
CA ASP A 17 20.94 -3.00 -56.60
C ASP A 17 19.62 -3.65 -57.09
N ASP A 18 18.64 -3.77 -56.17
CA ASP A 18 17.20 -3.58 -56.43
C ASP A 18 16.38 -3.67 -55.10
N SER A 19 16.91 -3.13 -54.01
CA SER A 19 16.07 -2.87 -52.83
C SER A 19 15.59 -1.44 -52.93
N GLU A 20 14.31 -1.24 -53.27
CA GLU A 20 13.61 -0.01 -52.90
C GLU A 20 14.04 0.33 -51.48
N ASP A 21 14.75 1.45 -51.32
CA ASP A 21 15.02 2.04 -50.02
C ASP A 21 13.65 2.26 -49.37
N VAL A 22 13.21 1.27 -48.59
CA VAL A 22 12.19 1.49 -47.59
C VAL A 22 12.88 2.37 -46.57
N GLU A 23 12.83 3.68 -46.81
CA GLU A 23 13.04 4.69 -45.80
C GLU A 23 12.05 4.38 -44.69
N ILE A 24 12.50 3.57 -43.73
CA ILE A 24 11.93 3.59 -42.39
C ILE A 24 12.28 4.98 -41.92
N ALA A 25 11.32 5.91 -42.05
CA ALA A 25 11.41 7.21 -41.42
C ALA A 25 11.64 6.96 -39.93
N ILE A 26 12.90 7.03 -39.50
CA ILE A 26 13.28 7.11 -38.09
C ILE A 26 12.95 8.54 -37.68
N ASP A 27 11.66 8.89 -37.70
CA ASP A 27 11.14 10.08 -37.04
C ASP A 27 10.98 9.73 -35.57
N ASN A 28 12.12 9.51 -34.91
CA ASN A 28 12.19 8.82 -33.62
C ASN A 28 12.90 9.67 -32.57
N THR A 29 12.56 10.96 -32.52
CA THR A 29 12.97 11.86 -31.43
C THR A 29 11.82 12.21 -30.49
N ALA A 30 10.58 11.76 -30.75
CA ALA A 30 9.42 12.04 -29.88
C ALA A 30 8.43 10.86 -29.77
N PHE A 31 8.82 9.64 -30.13
CA PHE A 31 7.93 8.48 -30.03
C PHE A 31 7.68 8.14 -28.55
N MET A 32 6.45 8.37 -28.08
CA MET A 32 5.99 8.00 -26.74
C MET A 32 6.72 8.68 -25.58
N ASP A 33 7.48 9.75 -25.81
CA ASP A 33 8.27 10.43 -24.78
C ASP A 33 7.42 10.92 -23.60
N GLU A 34 6.26 11.54 -23.88
CA GLU A 34 5.33 11.97 -22.84
C GLU A 34 4.82 10.78 -22.02
N PHE A 35 4.44 9.69 -22.69
CA PHE A 35 4.01 8.47 -22.02
C PHE A 35 5.11 7.86 -21.16
N PHE A 36 6.34 7.74 -21.68
CA PHE A 36 7.46 7.20 -20.92
C PHE A 36 7.85 8.09 -19.74
N SER A 37 7.72 9.41 -19.89
CA SER A 37 7.87 10.36 -18.78
C SER A 37 6.84 10.10 -17.68
N GLU A 38 5.56 9.94 -18.02
CA GLU A 38 4.50 9.60 -17.06
C GLU A 38 4.74 8.25 -16.37
N ILE A 39 5.20 7.24 -17.12
CA ILE A 39 5.55 5.91 -16.59
C ILE A 39 6.70 6.02 -15.59
N GLU A 40 7.76 6.75 -15.92
CA GLU A 40 8.91 6.91 -15.05
C GLU A 40 8.53 7.68 -13.78
N GLU A 41 7.75 8.75 -13.91
CA GLU A 41 7.29 9.50 -12.75
C GLU A 41 6.38 8.66 -11.84
N THR A 42 5.54 7.81 -12.42
CA THR A 42 4.71 6.86 -11.66
C THR A 42 5.57 5.81 -10.96
N ARG A 43 6.60 5.28 -11.63
CA ARG A 43 7.56 4.34 -11.04
C ARG A 43 8.29 4.95 -9.85
N LEU A 44 8.82 6.16 -10.00
CA LEU A 44 9.50 6.89 -8.94
C LEU A 44 8.60 7.12 -7.72
N ASN A 45 7.33 7.45 -7.95
CA ASN A 45 6.36 7.60 -6.87
C ASN A 45 6.08 6.27 -6.16
N ILE A 46 5.99 5.14 -6.87
CA ILE A 46 5.85 3.82 -6.26
C ILE A 46 7.08 3.46 -5.41
N ASP A 47 8.28 3.72 -5.92
CA ASP A 47 9.53 3.49 -5.19
C ASP A 47 9.65 4.38 -3.95
N LYS A 48 9.20 5.63 -4.05
CA LYS A 48 9.09 6.55 -2.93
C LYS A 48 8.17 6.02 -1.84
N ILE A 49 6.98 5.52 -2.21
CA ILE A 49 6.06 4.89 -1.24
C ILE A 49 6.75 3.69 -0.59
N SER A 50 7.42 2.84 -1.36
CA SER A 50 8.14 1.69 -0.81
C SER A 50 9.17 2.10 0.24
N SER A 51 9.93 3.17 -0.01
CA SER A 51 10.90 3.71 0.96
C SER A 51 10.19 4.24 2.22
N SER A 52 9.11 5.00 2.05
CA SER A 52 8.32 5.52 3.17
C SER A 52 7.70 4.41 4.02
N VAL A 53 7.28 3.29 3.41
CA VAL A 53 6.77 2.12 4.14
C VAL A 53 7.84 1.48 5.02
N GLU A 54 9.07 1.36 4.52
CA GLU A 54 10.19 0.84 5.32
C GLU A 54 10.57 1.77 6.47
N GLU A 55 10.47 3.08 6.27
CA GLU A 55 10.65 4.05 7.35
C GLU A 55 9.51 3.99 8.39
N ALA A 56 8.27 3.78 7.95
CA ALA A 56 7.12 3.62 8.85
C ALA A 56 7.29 2.39 9.75
N LYS A 57 7.78 1.27 9.20
CA LYS A 57 8.12 0.06 9.98
C LYS A 57 9.15 0.35 11.09
N LYS A 58 10.16 1.18 10.81
CA LYS A 58 11.15 1.58 11.83
C LYS A 58 10.49 2.39 12.93
N LEU A 59 9.64 3.36 12.58
CA LEU A 59 8.92 4.18 13.55
C LEU A 59 7.95 3.34 14.39
N TYR A 60 7.23 2.39 13.78
CA TYR A 60 6.40 1.40 14.50
C TYR A 60 7.23 0.63 15.54
N SER A 61 8.39 0.13 15.16
CA SER A 61 9.29 -0.58 16.07
C SER A 61 9.76 0.32 17.23
N ILE A 62 10.12 1.58 16.95
CA ILE A 62 10.54 2.54 17.99
C ILE A 62 9.38 2.82 18.95
N ILE A 63 8.19 3.08 18.43
CA ILE A 63 6.98 3.32 19.21
C ILE A 63 6.65 2.11 20.11
N LEU A 64 6.81 0.87 19.63
CA LEU A 64 6.57 -0.34 20.42
C LEU A 64 7.68 -0.66 21.43
N SER A 65 8.85 -0.01 21.34
CA SER A 65 10.00 -0.28 22.20
C SER A 65 9.94 0.47 23.53
N ALA A 66 9.23 1.59 23.59
CA ALA A 66 9.09 2.43 24.78
C ALA A 66 7.65 2.38 25.32
N PRO A 67 7.44 2.28 26.65
CA PRO A 67 6.11 2.40 27.28
C PRO A 67 5.37 3.67 26.85
N ILE A 68 6.07 4.80 26.93
CA ILE A 68 5.59 6.14 26.53
C ILE A 68 6.52 6.66 25.44
N PRO A 69 6.13 6.56 24.15
CA PRO A 69 6.95 7.05 23.04
C PRO A 69 7.08 8.57 23.07
N GLU A 70 8.19 9.09 22.53
CA GLU A 70 8.35 10.52 22.33
C GLU A 70 7.30 11.08 21.36
N SER A 71 6.77 12.26 21.67
CA SER A 71 5.80 12.95 20.79
C SER A 71 6.34 13.11 19.37
N LYS A 72 7.65 13.41 19.24
CA LYS A 72 8.30 13.61 17.95
C LYS A 72 8.22 12.36 17.06
N THR A 73 8.42 11.16 17.61
CA THR A 73 8.31 9.91 16.84
C THR A 73 6.90 9.70 16.32
N LYS A 74 5.88 10.06 17.11
CA LYS A 74 4.48 10.00 16.69
C LYS A 74 4.17 11.02 15.59
N ASP A 75 4.67 12.24 15.73
CA ASP A 75 4.51 13.29 14.71
C ASP A 75 5.18 12.91 13.39
N ASP A 76 6.36 12.31 13.44
CA ASP A 76 7.08 11.85 12.25
C ASP A 76 6.35 10.69 11.56
N LEU A 77 5.72 9.78 12.32
CA LEU A 77 4.87 8.73 11.76
C LEU A 77 3.61 9.29 11.09
N GLU A 78 2.97 10.30 11.69
CA GLU A 78 1.80 10.97 11.10
C GLU A 78 2.15 11.66 9.78
N LYS A 79 3.29 12.37 9.71
CA LYS A 79 3.78 12.98 8.47
C LYS A 79 4.02 11.94 7.38
N LEU A 80 4.66 10.83 7.74
CA LEU A 80 4.98 9.75 6.82
C LEU A 80 3.71 9.07 6.28
N THR A 81 2.72 8.87 7.15
CA THR A 81 1.40 8.35 6.77
C THR A 81 0.71 9.29 5.77
N ALA A 82 0.74 10.60 6.03
CA ALA A 82 0.18 11.60 5.12
C ALA A 82 0.93 11.64 3.77
N GLU A 83 2.25 11.48 3.77
CA GLU A 83 3.07 11.42 2.56
C GLU A 83 2.80 10.17 1.72
N ILE A 84 2.70 9.00 2.36
CA ILE A 84 2.31 7.74 1.72
C ILE A 84 0.94 7.92 1.07
N LYS A 85 -0.04 8.43 1.81
CA LYS A 85 -1.39 8.69 1.30
C LYS A 85 -1.37 9.62 0.08
N LYS A 86 -0.66 10.74 0.15
CA LYS A 86 -0.58 11.72 -0.95
C LYS A 86 0.04 11.09 -2.20
N THR A 87 1.16 10.40 -2.04
CA THR A 87 1.88 9.77 -3.15
C THR A 87 1.08 8.62 -3.75
N ALA A 88 0.43 7.79 -2.92
CA ALA A 88 -0.44 6.71 -3.35
C ALA A 88 -1.64 7.21 -4.17
N ASN A 89 -2.26 8.32 -3.75
CA ASN A 89 -3.34 8.96 -4.52
C ASN A 89 -2.86 9.48 -5.89
N SER A 90 -1.65 10.04 -5.95
CA SER A 90 -1.04 10.47 -7.22
C SER A 90 -0.84 9.29 -8.18
N VAL A 91 -0.26 8.19 -7.69
CA VAL A 91 -0.09 6.95 -8.47
C VAL A 91 -1.43 6.40 -8.95
N ARG A 92 -2.43 6.31 -8.07
CA ARG A 92 -3.79 5.85 -8.41
C ARG A 92 -4.39 6.67 -9.56
N ASN A 93 -4.31 8.00 -9.47
CA ASN A 93 -4.88 8.88 -10.48
C ASN A 93 -4.18 8.72 -11.85
N ARG A 94 -2.86 8.52 -11.85
CA ARG A 94 -2.11 8.25 -13.09
C ARG A 94 -2.45 6.93 -13.72
N LEU A 95 -2.55 5.86 -12.92
CA LEU A 95 -2.98 4.54 -13.41
C LEU A 95 -4.38 4.61 -14.03
N LYS A 96 -5.34 5.26 -13.36
CA LYS A 96 -6.68 5.52 -13.92
C LYS A 96 -6.65 6.33 -15.22
N SER A 97 -5.76 7.32 -15.34
CA SER A 97 -5.61 8.10 -16.57
C SER A 97 -5.08 7.24 -17.72
N MET A 98 -4.02 6.46 -17.47
CA MET A 98 -3.43 5.54 -18.45
C MET A 98 -4.45 4.53 -18.96
N GLU A 99 -5.29 3.99 -18.07
CA GLU A 99 -6.34 3.05 -18.44
C GLU A 99 -7.40 3.66 -19.36
N ARG A 100 -7.87 4.87 -19.07
CA ARG A 100 -8.83 5.57 -19.97
C ARG A 100 -8.26 5.78 -21.37
N HIS A 101 -6.97 6.09 -21.48
CA HIS A 101 -6.29 6.22 -22.78
C HIS A 101 -6.22 4.87 -23.50
N ILE A 102 -6.03 3.77 -22.76
CA ILE A 102 -6.03 2.41 -23.32
C ILE A 102 -7.41 1.99 -23.83
N GLU A 103 -8.49 2.31 -23.12
CA GLU A 103 -9.88 1.97 -23.52
C GLU A 103 -10.36 2.76 -24.75
N GLN A 104 -9.97 4.02 -24.89
CA GLN A 104 -10.40 4.87 -26.00
C GLN A 104 -9.81 4.45 -27.36
N ASP A 105 -8.63 3.83 -27.37
CA ASP A 105 -7.89 3.43 -28.58
C ASP A 105 -8.06 1.95 -28.97
N GLU A 106 -9.01 1.22 -28.37
CA GLU A 106 -9.26 -0.23 -28.58
C GLU A 106 -9.46 -0.64 -30.06
N VAL A 107 -9.81 0.30 -30.94
CA VAL A 107 -10.10 0.05 -32.36
C VAL A 107 -8.84 -0.23 -33.20
N ARG A 108 -7.62 0.05 -32.70
CA ARG A 108 -6.35 -0.25 -33.39
C ARG A 108 -5.42 -1.10 -32.52
N SER A 109 -5.26 -2.38 -32.87
CA SER A 109 -4.21 -3.25 -32.30
C SER A 109 -2.81 -2.85 -32.80
N SER A 110 -2.30 -1.72 -32.31
CA SER A 110 -0.97 -1.19 -32.62
C SER A 110 0.11 -1.70 -31.66
N ALA A 111 1.38 -1.58 -32.06
CA ALA A 111 2.50 -1.83 -31.15
C ALA A 111 2.48 -0.88 -29.94
N ASP A 112 2.04 0.36 -30.16
CA ASP A 112 1.84 1.39 -29.14
C ASP A 112 0.87 0.93 -28.03
N MET A 113 -0.30 0.43 -28.43
CA MET A 113 -1.31 -0.09 -27.51
C MET A 113 -0.78 -1.24 -26.65
N ARG A 114 0.03 -2.15 -27.23
CA ARG A 114 0.66 -3.24 -26.48
C ARG A 114 1.66 -2.74 -25.45
N ILE A 115 2.44 -1.72 -25.79
CA ILE A 115 3.40 -1.08 -24.86
C ILE A 115 2.64 -0.45 -23.71
N ARG A 116 1.59 0.34 -23.99
CA ARG A 116 0.75 0.99 -22.96
C ARG A 116 0.10 -0.01 -22.02
N LYS A 117 -0.58 -1.04 -22.56
CA LYS A 117 -1.19 -2.13 -21.77
C LYS A 117 -0.18 -2.85 -20.89
N SER A 118 1.01 -3.15 -21.43
CA SER A 118 2.08 -3.82 -20.68
C SER A 118 2.62 -2.97 -19.53
N GLN A 119 2.95 -1.70 -19.78
CA GLN A 119 3.49 -0.80 -18.77
C GLN A 119 2.47 -0.50 -17.66
N HIS A 120 1.22 -0.21 -18.02
CA HIS A 120 0.12 -0.05 -17.05
C HIS A 120 0.04 -1.28 -16.14
N SER A 121 0.04 -2.48 -16.73
CA SER A 121 -0.05 -3.74 -15.99
C SER A 121 1.12 -3.96 -15.02
N VAL A 122 2.35 -3.60 -15.42
CA VAL A 122 3.55 -3.70 -14.56
C VAL A 122 3.46 -2.72 -13.38
N LEU A 123 3.11 -1.46 -13.64
CA LEU A 123 3.01 -0.44 -12.60
C LEU A 123 1.88 -0.74 -11.60
N SER A 124 0.72 -1.18 -12.08
CA SER A 124 -0.41 -1.57 -11.22
C SER A 124 -0.04 -2.72 -10.30
N ARG A 125 0.65 -3.75 -10.80
CA ARG A 125 1.15 -4.85 -9.94
C ARG A 125 2.13 -4.35 -8.88
N LYS A 126 3.12 -3.54 -9.27
CA LYS A 126 4.12 -3.01 -8.34
C LYS A 126 3.47 -2.13 -7.27
N PHE A 127 2.48 -1.33 -7.66
CA PHE A 127 1.73 -0.50 -6.72
C PHE A 127 0.95 -1.33 -5.71
N VAL A 128 0.19 -2.33 -6.17
CA VAL A 128 -0.56 -3.25 -5.29
C VAL A 128 0.39 -3.99 -4.33
N GLU A 129 1.54 -4.46 -4.82
CA GLU A 129 2.55 -5.12 -3.98
C GLU A 129 3.03 -4.21 -2.84
N VAL A 130 3.43 -2.98 -3.15
CA VAL A 130 3.93 -2.02 -2.16
C VAL A 130 2.84 -1.66 -1.14
N MET A 131 1.61 -1.42 -1.60
CA MET A 131 0.50 -1.10 -0.71
C MET A 131 0.09 -2.30 0.17
N THR A 132 0.24 -3.53 -0.33
CA THR A 132 0.00 -4.75 0.47
C THR A 132 1.03 -4.86 1.60
N LYS A 133 2.32 -4.64 1.30
CA LYS A 133 3.38 -4.58 2.32
C LYS A 133 3.14 -3.50 3.36
N TYR A 134 2.54 -2.37 2.96
CA TYR A 134 2.16 -1.33 3.90
C TYR A 134 1.05 -1.80 4.83
N ASN A 135 -0.02 -2.39 4.29
CA ASN A 135 -1.11 -2.96 5.08
C ASN A 135 -0.64 -4.05 6.05
N GLU A 136 0.25 -4.95 5.61
CA GLU A 136 0.86 -5.96 6.48
C GLU A 136 1.61 -5.33 7.67
N ALA A 137 2.38 -4.27 7.42
CA ALA A 137 3.08 -3.55 8.48
C ALA A 137 2.12 -2.86 9.46
N GLN A 138 1.01 -2.34 8.96
CA GLN A 138 -0.04 -1.75 9.81
C GLN A 138 -0.69 -2.82 10.69
N VAL A 139 -1.11 -3.94 10.12
CA VAL A 139 -1.73 -5.06 10.86
C VAL A 139 -0.79 -5.61 11.94
N ASP A 140 0.50 -5.83 11.64
CA ASP A 140 1.49 -6.25 12.65
C ASP A 140 1.64 -5.23 13.79
N PHE A 141 1.63 -3.93 13.47
CA PHE A 141 1.68 -2.89 14.49
C PHE A 141 0.42 -2.84 15.36
N ARG A 142 -0.77 -3.05 14.77
CA ARG A 142 -2.05 -3.15 15.50
C ARG A 142 -2.01 -4.29 16.51
N GLU A 143 -1.63 -5.48 16.05
CA GLU A 143 -1.63 -6.70 16.85
C GLU A 143 -0.64 -6.60 18.02
N ARG A 144 0.55 -6.08 17.76
CA ARG A 144 1.53 -5.83 18.83
C ARG A 144 1.05 -4.77 19.83
N SER A 145 0.34 -3.75 19.36
CA SER A 145 -0.24 -2.72 20.24
C SER A 145 -1.36 -3.31 21.11
N LYS A 146 -2.21 -4.18 20.55
CA LYS A 146 -3.22 -4.94 21.29
C LYS A 146 -2.60 -5.80 22.38
N GLY A 147 -1.57 -6.61 22.04
CA GLY A 147 -0.87 -7.43 23.02
C GLY A 147 -0.20 -6.62 24.14
N ARG A 148 0.28 -5.39 23.86
CA ARG A 148 0.77 -4.47 24.89
C ARG A 148 -0.34 -4.02 25.84
N ILE A 149 -1.52 -3.66 25.31
CA ILE A 149 -2.68 -3.28 26.13
C ILE A 149 -3.08 -4.45 27.04
N GLN A 150 -3.19 -5.67 26.48
CA GLN A 150 -3.51 -6.87 27.26
C GLN A 150 -2.54 -7.05 28.43
N ARG A 151 -1.24 -6.94 28.16
CA ARG A 151 -0.19 -7.04 29.18
C ARG A 151 -0.35 -6.00 30.29
N GLN A 152 -0.69 -4.76 29.94
CA GLN A 152 -0.90 -3.70 30.94
C GLN A 152 -2.16 -3.95 31.77
N LEU A 153 -3.23 -4.48 31.18
CA LEU A 153 -4.44 -4.87 31.92
C LEU A 153 -4.15 -5.99 32.93
N GLU A 154 -3.38 -7.01 32.54
CA GLU A 154 -2.92 -8.07 33.45
C GLU A 154 -2.14 -7.52 34.65
N ILE A 155 -1.24 -6.55 34.42
CA ILE A 155 -0.45 -5.90 35.50
C ILE A 155 -1.35 -5.18 36.49
N THR A 156 -2.45 -4.58 36.02
CA THR A 156 -3.45 -3.94 36.87
C THR A 156 -4.40 -4.91 37.58
N GLY A 157 -4.24 -6.22 37.34
CA GLY A 157 -5.06 -7.28 37.94
C GLY A 157 -6.36 -7.57 37.18
N LYS A 158 -6.51 -7.06 35.95
CA LYS A 158 -7.68 -7.29 35.10
C LYS A 158 -7.34 -8.31 34.01
N ASN A 159 -7.67 -9.57 34.25
CA ASN A 159 -7.59 -10.60 33.23
C ASN A 159 -8.65 -10.34 32.16
N THR A 160 -8.22 -10.23 30.91
CA THR A 160 -9.09 -9.92 29.76
C THR A 160 -8.78 -10.91 28.66
N THR A 161 -9.81 -11.59 28.15
CA THR A 161 -9.70 -12.47 26.98
C THR A 161 -9.44 -11.67 25.71
N ASP A 162 -9.04 -12.34 24.63
CA ASP A 162 -8.74 -11.65 23.37
C ASP A 162 -10.00 -11.02 22.76
N GLU A 163 -11.14 -11.70 22.90
CA GLU A 163 -12.46 -11.25 22.45
C GLU A 163 -12.96 -10.05 23.27
N GLU A 164 -12.87 -10.11 24.60
CA GLU A 164 -13.24 -8.98 25.46
C GLU A 164 -12.36 -7.75 25.19
N LEU A 165 -11.07 -7.96 24.93
CA LEU A 165 -10.17 -6.86 24.59
C LEU A 165 -10.54 -6.21 23.26
N GLU A 166 -10.96 -6.99 22.27
CA GLU A 166 -11.41 -6.47 20.98
C GLU A 166 -12.68 -5.62 21.16
N GLU A 167 -13.67 -6.11 21.91
CA GLU A 167 -14.89 -5.36 22.23
C GLU A 167 -14.57 -4.04 22.97
N MET A 168 -13.57 -4.07 23.86
CA MET A 168 -13.11 -2.87 24.56
C MET A 168 -12.49 -1.84 23.60
N LEU A 169 -11.70 -2.28 22.61
CA LEU A 169 -11.14 -1.41 21.58
C LEU A 169 -12.23 -0.82 20.68
N GLU A 170 -13.23 -1.62 20.32
CA GLU A 170 -14.35 -1.23 19.46
C GLU A 170 -15.32 -0.24 20.12
N SER A 171 -15.49 -0.35 21.45
CA SER A 171 -16.38 0.53 22.21
C SER A 171 -16.04 2.03 22.04
N GLY A 172 -14.80 2.34 21.66
CA GLY A 172 -14.29 3.70 21.51
C GLY A 172 -14.31 4.53 22.80
N ASN A 173 -14.59 3.90 23.94
CA ASN A 173 -14.73 4.55 25.24
C ASN A 173 -13.49 4.28 26.11
N PRO A 174 -12.56 5.25 26.29
CA PRO A 174 -11.36 5.05 27.09
C PRO A 174 -11.63 4.66 28.54
N ALA A 175 -12.79 5.02 29.09
CA ALA A 175 -13.17 4.68 30.47
C ALA A 175 -13.38 3.17 30.69
N ILE A 176 -13.57 2.39 29.61
CA ILE A 176 -13.71 0.92 29.73
C ILE A 176 -12.43 0.27 30.27
N PHE A 177 -11.27 0.87 29.99
CA PHE A 177 -9.97 0.42 30.46
C PHE A 177 -9.76 0.76 31.94
N THR A 178 -10.37 1.82 32.47
CA THR A 178 -10.21 2.26 33.86
C THR A 178 -11.20 1.61 34.83
N SER A 179 -12.28 1.04 34.32
CA SER A 179 -13.32 0.38 35.12
C SER A 179 -12.78 -0.87 35.85
N GLY A 180 -12.87 -0.84 37.18
CA GLY A 180 -12.49 -1.95 38.07
C GLY A 180 -11.02 -1.96 38.51
N ILE A 181 -10.22 -0.98 38.09
CA ILE A 181 -8.80 -0.89 38.47
C ILE A 181 -8.63 -0.10 39.77
N ILE A 182 -7.84 -0.64 40.70
CA ILE A 182 -7.51 0.00 41.98
C ILE A 182 -6.61 1.22 41.73
N ASP A 183 -6.92 2.35 42.37
CA ASP A 183 -6.13 3.57 42.27
C ASP A 183 -4.74 3.40 42.93
N SER A 184 -3.74 3.08 42.12
CA SER A 184 -2.34 2.95 42.53
C SER A 184 -1.43 3.68 41.53
N GLN A 185 -0.21 4.04 41.93
CA GLN A 185 0.74 4.66 40.99
C GLN A 185 1.06 3.75 39.81
N ILE A 186 1.14 2.43 40.04
CA ILE A 186 1.37 1.42 38.99
C ILE A 186 0.18 1.40 38.02
N SER A 187 -1.04 1.43 38.56
CA SER A 187 -2.27 1.50 37.76
C SER A 187 -2.34 2.75 36.89
N LYS A 188 -1.93 3.92 37.41
CA LYS A 188 -1.93 5.18 36.64
C LYS A 188 -0.97 5.14 35.45
N GLN A 189 0.22 4.55 35.64
CA GLN A 189 1.18 4.41 34.56
C GLN A 189 0.71 3.42 33.49
N ALA A 190 0.18 2.26 33.90
CA ALA A 190 -0.39 1.27 32.99
C ALA A 190 -1.55 1.85 32.18
N LEU A 191 -2.44 2.61 32.82
CA LEU A 191 -3.56 3.28 32.16
C LEU A 191 -3.11 4.33 31.13
N SER A 192 -2.10 5.15 31.45
CA SER A 192 -1.56 6.13 30.51
C SER A 192 -0.95 5.46 29.27
N GLU A 193 -0.28 4.31 29.45
CA GLU A 193 0.23 3.52 28.33
C GLU A 193 -0.92 2.93 27.50
N ILE A 194 -1.94 2.35 28.14
CA ILE A 194 -3.13 1.81 27.45
C ILE A 194 -3.81 2.89 26.59
N GLU A 195 -4.09 4.06 27.16
CA GLU A 195 -4.69 5.18 26.43
C GLU A 195 -3.85 5.61 25.23
N GLY A 196 -2.53 5.68 25.43
CA GLY A 196 -1.57 6.01 24.37
C GLY A 196 -1.60 5.01 23.21
N ARG A 197 -1.66 3.71 23.52
CA ARG A 197 -1.73 2.62 22.52
C ARG A 197 -3.08 2.57 21.82
N HIS A 198 -4.17 2.73 22.56
CA HIS A 198 -5.51 2.78 21.99
C HIS A 198 -5.61 3.92 20.97
N LYS A 199 -5.07 5.10 21.29
CA LYS A 199 -5.01 6.22 20.33
C LYS A 199 -4.19 5.88 19.07
N ASP A 200 -3.10 5.13 19.22
CA ASP A 200 -2.29 4.70 18.08
C ASP A 200 -3.06 3.69 17.19
N ILE A 201 -3.83 2.76 17.79
CA ILE A 201 -4.71 1.82 17.07
C ILE A 201 -5.81 2.57 16.31
N VAL A 202 -6.51 3.51 16.94
CA VAL A 202 -7.59 4.27 16.28
C VAL A 202 -7.07 5.04 15.06
N ARG A 203 -5.89 5.66 15.16
CA ARG A 203 -5.25 6.36 14.03
C ARG A 203 -4.89 5.41 12.89
N LEU A 204 -4.37 4.24 13.25
CA LEU A 204 -4.02 3.19 12.30
C LEU A 204 -5.27 2.69 11.55
N GLU A 205 -6.37 2.43 12.25
CA GLU A 205 -7.62 1.96 11.65
C GLU A 205 -8.19 2.98 10.65
N SER A 206 -8.10 4.27 10.97
CA SER A 206 -8.44 5.33 10.01
C SER A 206 -7.56 5.25 8.76
N SER A 207 -6.26 4.99 8.90
CA SER A 207 -5.34 4.85 7.77
C SER A 207 -5.64 3.61 6.92
N ILE A 208 -5.90 2.46 7.54
CA ILE A 208 -6.25 1.20 6.87
C ILE A 208 -7.55 1.37 6.06
N LYS A 209 -8.56 2.03 6.63
CA LYS A 209 -9.84 2.30 5.96
C LYS A 209 -9.64 3.11 4.67
N GLU A 210 -8.78 4.13 4.70
CA GLU A 210 -8.45 4.91 3.52
C GLU A 210 -7.68 4.10 2.47
N LEU A 211 -6.82 3.17 2.88
CA LEU A 211 -6.15 2.25 1.95
C LEU A 211 -7.15 1.32 1.26
N HIS A 212 -8.12 0.79 2.00
CA HIS A 212 -9.16 -0.06 1.42
C HIS A 212 -9.93 0.66 0.31
N ASP A 213 -10.35 1.90 0.54
CA ASP A 213 -11.07 2.68 -0.47
C ASP A 213 -10.24 2.86 -1.76
N MET A 214 -8.91 2.98 -1.63
CA MET A 214 -8.01 2.97 -2.79
C MET A 214 -7.88 1.60 -3.46
N PHE A 215 -7.89 0.51 -2.70
CA PHE A 215 -7.77 -0.85 -3.23
C PHE A 215 -9.01 -1.32 -3.98
N VAL A 216 -10.21 -0.98 -3.49
CA VAL A 216 -11.47 -1.28 -4.20
C VAL A 216 -11.47 -0.63 -5.58
N ASP A 217 -11.00 0.60 -5.66
CA ASP A 217 -10.87 1.35 -6.91
C ASP A 217 -9.91 0.70 -7.91
N ILE A 218 -8.80 0.13 -7.44
CA ILE A 218 -7.73 -0.43 -8.30
C ILE A 218 -7.99 -1.88 -8.65
N ALA A 219 -8.66 -2.62 -7.78
CA ALA A 219 -9.18 -3.95 -8.05
C ALA A 219 -10.06 -3.99 -9.32
N MET A 220 -10.84 -2.93 -9.56
CA MET A 220 -11.65 -2.78 -10.77
C MET A 220 -10.82 -2.49 -12.03
N LEU A 221 -9.60 -1.94 -11.91
CA LEU A 221 -8.76 -1.55 -13.06
C LEU A 221 -7.88 -2.69 -13.60
N VAL A 222 -7.87 -3.84 -12.93
CA VAL A 222 -6.97 -4.95 -13.25
C VAL A 222 -7.77 -6.22 -13.59
N GLU A 223 -8.89 -6.06 -14.29
CA GLU A 223 -9.82 -7.15 -14.68
C GLU A 223 -9.17 -8.27 -15.53
N ASN A 224 -8.01 -8.02 -16.15
CA ASN A 224 -7.28 -9.03 -16.92
C ASN A 224 -6.31 -9.93 -16.11
N GLN A 225 -6.19 -9.77 -14.78
CA GLN A 225 -5.30 -10.61 -13.95
C GLN A 225 -5.99 -11.13 -12.68
N LYS A 226 -7.06 -11.90 -12.88
CA LYS A 226 -8.02 -12.37 -11.86
C LYS A 226 -7.44 -13.09 -10.64
N MET A 227 -6.18 -13.56 -10.62
CA MET A 227 -5.70 -14.41 -9.52
C MET A 227 -5.05 -13.67 -8.34
N ILE A 228 -4.21 -12.66 -8.58
CA ILE A 228 -3.50 -11.93 -7.50
C ILE A 228 -4.45 -10.96 -6.77
N ILE A 229 -5.37 -10.36 -7.52
CA ILE A 229 -6.35 -9.39 -7.02
C ILE A 229 -7.38 -10.04 -6.12
N ILE A 230 -7.86 -11.25 -6.46
CA ILE A 230 -8.79 -11.98 -5.58
C ILE A 230 -8.14 -12.18 -4.22
N ILE A 231 -6.85 -12.48 -4.14
CA ILE A 231 -6.16 -12.66 -2.85
C ILE A 231 -6.10 -11.35 -2.08
N VAL A 232 -5.70 -10.23 -2.70
CA VAL A 232 -5.62 -8.94 -1.99
C VAL A 232 -7.00 -8.43 -1.59
N ILE A 233 -8.02 -8.50 -2.47
CA ILE A 233 -9.40 -8.14 -2.12
C ILE A 233 -9.90 -9.05 -1.01
N VAL A 234 -9.72 -10.37 -1.12
CA VAL A 234 -10.20 -11.29 -0.08
C VAL A 234 -9.48 -11.02 1.23
N VAL A 235 -8.18 -10.75 1.24
CA VAL A 235 -7.43 -10.42 2.46
C VAL A 235 -7.86 -9.08 3.04
N VAL A 236 -7.95 -8.01 2.24
CA VAL A 236 -8.36 -6.69 2.73
C VAL A 236 -9.83 -6.70 3.13
N SER A 237 -10.71 -7.33 2.37
CA SER A 237 -12.13 -7.50 2.71
C SER A 237 -12.33 -8.44 3.89
N LEU A 238 -11.49 -9.46 4.10
CA LEU A 238 -11.50 -10.27 5.34
C LEU A 238 -10.99 -9.45 6.53
N CYS A 239 -9.94 -8.64 6.37
CA CYS A 239 -9.48 -7.72 7.42
C CYS A 239 -10.55 -6.68 7.75
N LEU A 240 -11.26 -6.16 6.75
CA LEU A 240 -12.37 -5.23 6.96
C LEU A 240 -13.62 -5.91 7.48
N LEU A 241 -13.91 -7.15 7.08
CA LEU A 241 -14.98 -7.94 7.68
C LEU A 241 -14.64 -8.30 9.13
N ALA A 242 -13.39 -8.59 9.46
CA ALA A 242 -12.96 -8.75 10.85
C ALA A 242 -13.14 -7.44 11.64
N LEU A 243 -12.74 -6.30 11.07
CA LEU A 243 -12.97 -4.97 11.65
C LEU A 243 -14.47 -4.62 11.78
N ILE A 244 -15.28 -4.93 10.77
CA ILE A 244 -16.72 -4.57 10.71
C ILE A 244 -17.58 -5.53 11.54
N ILE A 245 -17.30 -6.83 11.54
CA ILE A 245 -17.98 -7.80 12.40
C ILE A 245 -17.68 -7.47 13.86
N GLY A 246 -16.47 -7.00 14.16
CA GLY A 246 -16.17 -6.28 15.39
C GLY A 246 -17.16 -5.14 15.67
N LEU A 247 -17.13 -4.11 14.82
CA LEU A 247 -18.05 -2.95 14.89
C LEU A 247 -19.57 -3.29 14.94
N SER A 248 -20.01 -4.46 14.44
CA SER A 248 -21.42 -4.83 14.35
C SER A 248 -21.89 -5.80 15.45
N VAL A 249 -20.98 -6.49 16.14
CA VAL A 249 -21.33 -7.31 17.32
C VAL A 249 -21.54 -6.42 18.56
N GLY A 250 -20.91 -5.24 18.63
CA GLY A 250 -21.16 -4.21 19.65
C GLY A 250 -22.42 -3.35 19.50
N LEU A 251 -23.34 -3.69 18.56
CA LEU A 251 -24.58 -2.95 18.30
C LEU A 251 -25.86 -3.75 18.63
N LYS A 252 -25.79 -4.77 19.49
CA LYS A 252 -26.95 -5.50 20.01
C LYS A 252 -27.04 -5.49 21.54
#